data_AF-C5KPH7-F1
#
_entry.id   AF-C5KPH7-F1
#
_cell.length_a   1.000
_cell.length_b   1.000
_cell.length_c   1.000
_cell.angle_alpha   90.00
_cell.angle_beta   90.00
_cell.angle_gamma   90.00
#
_symmetry.space_group_name_H-M   'P 1'
#
loop_
_entity.id
_entity.type
_entity.pdbx_description
1 polymer ?
#
loop_
_entity_poly.entity_id
_entity_poly.type
_entity_poly.pdbx_seq_one_letter_code
_entity_poly.pdbx_strand_id
1 'polypeptide(L)'
;MVFKVEFQEAYPFVPTSAGFCSIAILGYDKIYVQRGPQHLVDAVRHAINSCWAEGIQKDENLKDSTGVHKFKLSGFPWWNFKGDRFETSRLTLGLLAAVQRSGFRMVSDVDISHRKLGFLKVWILRAYANDTTPLPDLCLALQGWSGVTAVTSGMPHEAREPLVAAIRSGLETAWVVDEVKESPDGVDLSLETLPWICFGSDGVQARQAVLGALVSLEKRVGYRLATSVRVADSRGLKPKLVFQKMPQEADRAEYVGLSFNQMDRVRLFGPPHQGLDQFLVSAISGAIAAGWPRGCSRQQECGEAEEWVLKGFPFDAFFKSRVDTRLLLSNILQVMWQQNFEIAGVVEGKLPVIYWRRSENASKDIRGPVNPVVSVMFNAPNKIRITSTDQRSLSPAIAAVREALQSPQVWKDVLKEDSLYGRSIEFKLDNWPFFRRPVGSNAVLSTSILLNVINAMASVGLTFKASLNLARHRSCMGSLFFQ
;
A
#
# COMPACT_ATOMS: atom_id res chain seq x y z
N MET A 1 -15.53 2.26 27.39
CA MET A 1 -15.30 0.80 27.48
C MET A 1 -13.90 0.53 26.96
N VAL A 2 -12.99 0.08 27.83
CA VAL A 2 -11.67 -0.40 27.41
C VAL A 2 -11.89 -1.87 27.03
N PHE A 3 -11.78 -2.18 25.74
CA PHE A 3 -11.81 -3.58 25.30
C PHE A 3 -10.53 -4.25 25.80
N LYS A 4 -10.63 -5.20 26.73
CA LYS A 4 -9.55 -6.16 27.00
C LYS A 4 -9.61 -7.20 25.90
N VAL A 5 -8.51 -7.38 25.18
CA VAL A 5 -8.39 -8.38 24.13
C VAL A 5 -7.57 -9.53 24.70
N GLU A 6 -8.24 -10.49 25.33
CA GLU A 6 -7.57 -11.69 25.82
C GLU A 6 -7.38 -12.66 24.65
N PHE A 7 -6.21 -12.61 24.03
CA PHE A 7 -5.78 -13.60 23.05
C PHE A 7 -5.50 -14.93 23.76
N GLN A 8 -6.08 -16.04 23.28
CA GLN A 8 -5.87 -17.38 23.85
C GLN A 8 -4.82 -18.20 23.05
N GLU A 9 -3.79 -17.56 22.52
CA GLU A 9 -2.75 -18.28 21.78
C GLU A 9 -1.67 -18.84 22.70
N ALA A 10 -1.33 -20.13 22.51
CA ALA A 10 -0.22 -20.80 23.18
C ALA A 10 1.17 -20.25 22.76
N TYR A 11 1.27 -19.52 21.63
CA TYR A 11 2.52 -18.99 21.07
C TYR A 11 2.33 -17.62 20.39
N PRO A 12 2.16 -16.54 21.18
CA PRO A 12 1.67 -15.28 20.64
C PRO A 12 2.77 -14.45 19.92
N PHE A 13 4.04 -14.83 20.05
CA PHE A 13 5.20 -14.19 19.39
C PHE A 13 5.71 -14.97 18.17
N VAL A 14 4.81 -15.60 17.42
CA VAL A 14 5.15 -16.37 16.22
C VAL A 14 4.30 -15.87 15.05
N PRO A 15 4.81 -15.81 13.82
CA PRO A 15 4.00 -15.53 12.65
C PRO A 15 2.83 -16.53 12.50
N THR A 16 1.83 -16.18 11.68
CA THR A 16 0.73 -17.12 11.36
C THR A 16 1.26 -18.38 10.67
N SER A 17 0.41 -19.39 10.49
CA SER A 17 0.81 -20.63 9.79
C SER A 17 1.30 -20.39 8.36
N ALA A 18 0.79 -19.35 7.68
CA ALA A 18 1.29 -18.90 6.38
C ALA A 18 2.49 -17.91 6.45
N GLY A 19 3.04 -17.71 7.66
CA GLY A 19 4.22 -16.89 7.91
C GLY A 19 3.97 -15.38 8.01
N PHE A 20 2.74 -14.93 8.29
CA PHE A 20 2.42 -13.50 8.36
C PHE A 20 2.58 -12.91 9.76
N CYS A 21 3.07 -11.69 9.84
CA CYS A 21 3.04 -10.84 11.04
C CYS A 21 2.81 -9.38 10.62
N SER A 22 2.82 -8.43 11.55
CA SER A 22 2.61 -7.02 11.19
C SER A 22 3.38 -6.02 12.04
N ILE A 23 3.60 -4.85 11.42
CA ILE A 23 3.99 -3.62 12.11
C ILE A 23 2.88 -2.60 11.89
N ALA A 24 2.22 -2.15 12.96
CA ALA A 24 1.20 -1.13 12.90
C ALA A 24 1.71 0.21 13.44
N ILE A 25 1.65 1.25 12.61
CA ILE A 25 1.95 2.63 12.97
C ILE A 25 0.64 3.29 13.40
N LEU A 26 0.60 3.79 14.64
CA LEU A 26 -0.62 4.33 15.24
C LEU A 26 -0.43 5.73 15.84
N GLY A 27 -1.38 6.60 15.53
CA GLY A 27 -1.43 7.96 16.05
C GLY A 27 -0.25 8.78 15.55
N TYR A 28 0.49 9.39 16.47
CA TYR A 28 1.61 10.28 16.15
C TYR A 28 2.98 9.71 16.54
N ASP A 29 3.00 8.67 17.37
CA ASP A 29 4.18 8.27 18.14
C ASP A 29 4.25 6.77 18.48
N LYS A 30 3.37 5.90 17.96
CA LYS A 30 3.35 4.49 18.37
C LYS A 30 3.62 3.54 17.21
N ILE A 31 4.36 2.48 17.52
CA ILE A 31 4.55 1.30 16.67
C ILE A 31 4.14 0.07 17.48
N TYR A 32 3.36 -0.81 16.86
CA TYR A 32 3.01 -2.12 17.40
C TYR A 32 3.60 -3.20 16.50
N VAL A 33 4.32 -4.16 17.06
CA VAL A 33 4.73 -5.39 16.38
C VAL A 33 3.83 -6.50 16.88
N GLN A 34 3.06 -7.11 15.98
CA GLN A 34 2.09 -8.14 16.33
C GLN A 34 2.41 -9.46 15.62
N ARG A 35 2.41 -10.56 16.39
CA ARG A 35 2.84 -11.90 15.93
C ARG A 35 4.28 -11.91 15.39
N GLY A 36 5.09 -10.95 15.82
CA GLY A 36 6.50 -10.85 15.47
C GLY A 36 7.36 -11.66 16.44
N PRO A 37 8.31 -12.47 15.95
CA PRO A 37 9.29 -13.13 16.81
C PRO A 37 10.21 -12.11 17.48
N GLN A 38 10.83 -12.51 18.60
CA GLN A 38 11.64 -11.59 19.42
C GLN A 38 12.76 -10.91 18.63
N HIS A 39 13.44 -11.62 17.72
CA HIS A 39 14.50 -11.03 16.90
C HIS A 39 13.99 -9.92 15.96
N LEU A 40 12.74 -10.01 15.48
CA LEU A 40 12.11 -8.94 14.70
C LEU A 40 11.80 -7.73 15.59
N VAL A 41 11.31 -7.97 16.81
CA VAL A 41 11.08 -6.91 17.80
C VAL A 41 12.39 -6.19 18.13
N ASP A 42 13.48 -6.94 18.34
CA ASP A 42 14.80 -6.39 18.64
C ASP A 42 15.37 -5.58 17.46
N ALA A 43 15.17 -6.05 16.23
CA ALA A 43 15.56 -5.33 15.03
C ALA A 43 14.78 -4.02 14.86
N VAL A 44 13.47 -4.02 15.14
CA VAL A 44 12.65 -2.79 15.13
C VAL A 44 13.12 -1.82 16.22
N ARG A 45 13.39 -2.30 17.44
CA ARG A 45 13.93 -1.50 18.55
C ARG A 45 15.26 -0.84 18.15
N HIS A 46 16.18 -1.60 17.57
CA HIS A 46 17.46 -1.09 17.11
C HIS A 46 17.29 -0.03 16.03
N ALA A 47 16.47 -0.30 15.01
CA ALA A 47 16.20 0.66 13.94
C ALA A 47 15.61 1.98 14.46
N ILE A 48 14.70 1.94 15.44
CA ILE A 48 14.18 3.15 16.06
C ILE A 48 15.31 3.95 16.72
N ASN A 49 16.08 3.33 17.61
CA ASN A 49 17.14 4.02 18.34
C ASN A 49 18.26 4.56 17.43
N SER A 50 18.50 3.92 16.28
CA SER A 50 19.51 4.36 15.32
C SER A 50 19.02 5.43 14.34
N CYS A 51 17.72 5.47 14.03
CA CYS A 51 17.19 6.34 12.99
C CYS A 51 16.34 7.51 13.52
N TRP A 52 15.88 7.45 14.77
CA TRP A 52 15.05 8.47 15.41
C TRP A 52 15.77 9.07 16.60
N ALA A 53 16.18 10.34 16.50
CA ALA A 53 17.07 10.98 17.48
C ALA A 53 16.45 11.06 18.89
N GLU A 54 15.12 11.27 18.99
CA GLU A 54 14.44 11.31 20.28
C GLU A 54 14.26 9.92 20.92
N GLY A 55 14.45 8.84 20.15
CA GLY A 55 14.43 7.46 20.62
C GLY A 55 13.07 6.97 21.14
N ILE A 56 13.12 5.93 21.97
CA ILE A 56 11.94 5.25 22.55
C ILE A 56 11.61 5.85 23.92
N GLN A 57 10.37 6.34 24.08
CA GLN A 57 9.82 6.76 25.37
C GLN A 57 9.37 5.56 26.22
N LYS A 58 8.79 4.54 25.59
CA LYS A 58 8.31 3.33 26.27
C LYS A 58 8.42 2.10 25.38
N ASP A 59 8.92 1.02 25.96
CA ASP A 59 9.16 -0.28 25.33
C ASP A 59 8.48 -1.34 26.19
N GLU A 60 7.39 -1.93 25.71
CA GLU A 60 6.62 -2.86 26.54
C GLU A 60 5.86 -3.91 25.73
N ASN A 61 5.77 -5.12 26.28
CA ASN A 61 4.72 -6.05 25.89
C ASN A 61 3.38 -5.54 26.44
N LEU A 62 2.32 -5.61 25.63
CA LEU A 62 0.99 -5.21 26.10
C LEU A 62 0.47 -6.23 27.11
N LYS A 63 0.16 -5.76 28.33
CA LYS A 63 -0.37 -6.59 29.42
C LYS A 63 -1.69 -7.29 29.07
N ASP A 64 -2.57 -6.56 28.36
CA ASP A 64 -3.90 -7.04 27.99
C ASP A 64 -3.97 -7.57 26.55
N SER A 65 -2.82 -7.90 25.93
CA SER A 65 -2.76 -8.37 24.53
C SER A 65 -1.47 -9.16 24.28
N THR A 66 -1.51 -10.46 24.52
CA THR A 66 -0.32 -11.32 24.30
C THR A 66 0.11 -11.29 22.84
N GLY A 67 1.42 -11.30 22.58
CA GLY A 67 1.95 -11.34 21.20
C GLY A 67 2.01 -10.00 20.51
N VAL A 68 1.73 -8.93 21.25
CA VAL A 68 1.86 -7.56 20.80
C VAL A 68 2.91 -6.85 21.62
N HIS A 69 3.97 -6.43 20.92
CA HIS A 69 4.99 -5.54 21.47
C HIS A 69 4.70 -4.11 21.03
N LYS A 70 4.80 -3.15 21.96
CA LYS A 70 4.49 -1.75 21.72
C LYS A 70 5.70 -0.88 22.01
N PHE A 71 6.07 -0.09 21.02
CA PHE A 71 6.97 1.05 21.15
C PHE A 71 6.15 2.34 21.16
N LYS A 72 6.36 3.16 22.19
CA LYS A 72 5.96 4.58 22.19
C LYS A 72 7.23 5.39 22.01
N LEU A 73 7.30 6.16 20.94
CA LEU A 73 8.43 7.01 20.59
C LEU A 73 8.35 8.32 21.36
N SER A 74 9.50 8.88 21.70
CA SER A 74 9.58 10.28 22.11
C SER A 74 9.30 11.16 20.90
N GLY A 75 8.61 12.29 21.10
CA GLY A 75 8.24 13.18 20.01
C GLY A 75 7.05 12.68 19.17
N PHE A 76 6.96 13.15 17.93
CA PHE A 76 5.82 12.89 17.04
C PHE A 76 6.26 12.56 15.60
N PRO A 77 7.00 11.46 15.37
CA PRO A 77 7.55 11.11 14.05
C PRO A 77 6.49 10.87 12.97
N TRP A 78 5.24 10.59 13.35
CA TRP A 78 4.14 10.38 12.41
C TRP A 78 3.29 11.66 12.22
N TRP A 79 3.65 12.76 12.89
CA TRP A 79 2.98 14.05 12.80
C TRP A 79 3.89 15.15 12.25
N ASN A 80 4.10 15.13 10.94
CA ASN A 80 5.11 15.99 10.33
C ASN A 80 4.54 17.37 9.94
N PHE A 81 4.14 18.20 10.91
CA PHE A 81 3.90 19.63 10.65
C PHE A 81 5.19 20.47 10.75
N LYS A 82 6.21 20.01 11.48
CA LYS A 82 7.41 20.79 11.83
C LYS A 82 8.63 20.65 10.90
N GLY A 83 8.46 20.17 9.67
CA GLY A 83 9.57 20.20 8.69
C GLY A 83 10.64 19.11 8.86
N ASP A 84 10.41 18.10 9.69
CA ASP A 84 11.30 16.94 9.78
C ASP A 84 11.04 15.95 8.63
N ARG A 85 11.61 16.30 7.46
CA ARG A 85 11.46 15.59 6.19
C ARG A 85 12.39 14.39 6.10
N PHE A 86 13.58 14.52 6.67
CA PHE A 86 14.67 13.55 6.57
C PHE A 86 14.56 12.46 7.62
N GLU A 87 14.33 12.78 8.90
CA GLU A 87 14.39 11.78 9.96
C GLU A 87 13.24 10.77 9.85
N THR A 88 12.03 11.21 9.50
CA THR A 88 10.92 10.28 9.26
C THR A 88 11.18 9.38 8.03
N SER A 89 11.89 9.88 7.02
CA SER A 89 12.29 9.08 5.83
C SER A 89 13.37 8.08 6.19
N ARG A 90 14.37 8.50 6.97
CA ARG A 90 15.42 7.64 7.52
C ARG A 90 14.83 6.57 8.43
N LEU A 91 13.91 6.90 9.33
CA LEU A 91 13.21 5.96 10.20
C LEU A 91 12.40 4.94 9.38
N THR A 92 11.68 5.39 8.35
CA THR A 92 10.93 4.48 7.46
C THR A 92 11.88 3.50 6.75
N LEU A 93 12.95 4.03 6.16
CA LEU A 93 13.94 3.23 5.43
C LEU A 93 14.65 2.24 6.36
N GLY A 94 15.08 2.70 7.54
CA GLY A 94 15.73 1.89 8.57
C GLY A 94 14.84 0.77 9.10
N LEU A 95 13.55 1.05 9.34
CA LEU A 95 12.58 0.02 9.73
C LEU A 95 12.42 -1.05 8.65
N LEU A 96 12.24 -0.66 7.38
CA LEU A 96 12.09 -1.62 6.29
C LEU A 96 13.36 -2.46 6.07
N ALA A 97 14.54 -1.84 6.17
CA ALA A 97 15.81 -2.57 6.09
C ALA A 97 16.00 -3.54 7.27
N ALA A 98 15.63 -3.14 8.50
CA ALA A 98 15.70 -4.00 9.68
C ALA A 98 14.72 -5.18 9.60
N VAL A 99 13.51 -4.96 9.09
CA VAL A 99 12.52 -6.00 8.80
C VAL A 99 13.09 -7.03 7.81
N GLN A 100 13.69 -6.57 6.71
CA GLN A 100 14.29 -7.46 5.70
C GLN A 100 15.48 -8.26 6.23
N ARG A 101 16.40 -7.62 6.99
CA ARG A 101 17.51 -8.33 7.67
C ARG A 101 17.03 -9.37 8.68
N SER A 102 15.83 -9.20 9.22
CA SER A 102 15.21 -10.14 10.16
C SER A 102 14.54 -11.33 9.47
N GLY A 103 14.64 -11.46 8.14
CA GLY A 103 14.00 -12.53 7.38
C GLY A 103 12.51 -12.30 7.10
N PHE A 104 12.07 -11.04 7.06
CA PHE A 104 10.68 -10.68 6.73
C PHE A 104 10.63 -9.67 5.59
N ARG A 105 9.65 -9.77 4.69
CA ARG A 105 9.36 -8.75 3.69
C ARG A 105 8.03 -8.08 3.96
N MET A 106 7.93 -6.79 3.69
CA MET A 106 6.64 -6.12 3.63
C MET A 106 5.93 -6.50 2.34
N VAL A 107 4.73 -7.08 2.46
CA VAL A 107 3.88 -7.47 1.34
C VAL A 107 3.01 -6.29 0.89
N SER A 108 2.45 -5.54 1.83
CA SER A 108 1.61 -4.38 1.53
C SER A 108 1.43 -3.47 2.75
N ASP A 109 1.19 -2.18 2.52
CA ASP A 109 0.67 -1.26 3.53
C ASP A 109 -0.86 -1.20 3.47
N VAL A 110 -1.51 -1.41 4.61
CA VAL A 110 -2.97 -1.44 4.73
C VAL A 110 -3.43 -0.22 5.52
N ASP A 111 -4.34 0.55 4.92
CA ASP A 111 -4.99 1.69 5.59
C ASP A 111 -6.27 1.26 6.29
N ILE A 112 -6.22 1.24 7.62
CA ILE A 112 -7.38 1.08 8.50
C ILE A 112 -7.65 2.39 9.26
N SER A 113 -7.01 3.49 8.85
CA SER A 113 -7.14 4.79 9.52
C SER A 113 -8.54 5.35 9.43
N HIS A 114 -8.95 6.08 10.46
CA HIS A 114 -10.18 6.88 10.43
C HIS A 114 -9.85 8.36 10.68
N ARG A 115 -10.15 9.20 9.68
CA ARG A 115 -9.68 10.61 9.51
C ARG A 115 -9.84 11.55 10.71
N LYS A 116 -10.80 11.32 11.61
CA LYS A 116 -11.06 12.22 12.75
C LYS A 116 -10.36 11.82 14.05
N LEU A 117 -9.81 10.62 14.13
CA LEU A 117 -9.54 9.96 15.43
C LEU A 117 -8.16 9.31 15.53
N GLY A 118 -7.45 9.18 14.42
CA GLY A 118 -6.06 8.77 14.41
C GLY A 118 -5.68 7.99 13.16
N PHE A 119 -4.43 8.13 12.80
CA PHE A 119 -3.75 7.37 11.76
C PHE A 119 -3.49 5.93 12.24
N LEU A 120 -3.86 4.93 11.46
CA LEU A 120 -3.54 3.51 11.65
C LEU A 120 -3.14 2.90 10.30
N LYS A 121 -1.83 2.73 10.12
CA LYS A 121 -1.27 2.04 8.96
C LYS A 121 -0.64 0.74 9.41
N VAL A 122 -1.03 -0.35 8.76
CA VAL A 122 -0.55 -1.69 9.10
C VAL A 122 0.29 -2.22 7.95
N TRP A 123 1.57 -2.42 8.20
CA TRP A 123 2.47 -3.12 7.29
C TRP A 123 2.29 -4.61 7.52
N ILE A 124 1.82 -5.30 6.48
CA ILE A 124 1.73 -6.76 6.49
C ILE A 124 3.09 -7.32 6.09
N LEU A 125 3.66 -8.12 6.96
CA LEU A 125 4.96 -8.75 6.78
C LEU A 125 4.78 -10.24 6.55
N ARG A 126 5.67 -10.84 5.75
CA ARG A 126 5.74 -12.29 5.53
C ARG A 126 7.15 -12.78 5.74
N ALA A 127 7.31 -13.91 6.42
CA ALA A 127 8.59 -14.57 6.61
C ALA A 127 9.18 -15.05 5.26
N TYR A 128 10.47 -14.83 5.07
CA TYR A 128 11.27 -15.24 3.91
C TYR A 128 12.62 -15.75 4.42
N ALA A 129 12.78 -17.09 4.46
CA ALA A 129 13.95 -17.72 5.09
C ALA A 129 15.27 -17.54 4.32
N ASN A 130 15.23 -17.22 3.02
CA ASN A 130 16.41 -17.10 2.14
C ASN A 130 16.25 -15.94 1.16
N ASP A 131 16.10 -14.74 1.72
CA ASP A 131 15.94 -13.53 0.92
C ASP A 131 17.29 -12.99 0.44
N THR A 132 17.56 -13.11 -0.87
CA THR A 132 18.74 -12.52 -1.53
C THR A 132 18.47 -11.18 -2.18
N THR A 133 17.26 -10.61 -2.01
CA THR A 133 16.96 -9.28 -2.56
C THR A 133 17.80 -8.22 -1.85
N PRO A 134 18.29 -7.22 -2.60
CA PRO A 134 19.02 -6.11 -1.99
C PRO A 134 18.18 -5.41 -0.92
N LEU A 135 18.84 -4.86 0.09
CA LEU A 135 18.15 -4.13 1.14
C LEU A 135 17.57 -2.81 0.59
N PRO A 136 16.47 -2.30 1.18
CA PRO A 136 16.00 -0.95 0.93
C PRO A 136 17.12 0.05 1.22
N ASP A 137 17.42 0.90 0.25
CA ASP A 137 18.59 1.80 0.30
C ASP A 137 18.25 3.25 -0.07
N LEU A 138 17.13 3.49 -0.77
CA LEU A 138 16.68 4.83 -1.11
C LEU A 138 15.20 5.00 -0.76
N CYS A 139 14.84 6.14 -0.16
CA CYS A 139 13.48 6.56 0.11
C CYS A 139 13.23 7.91 -0.57
N LEU A 140 12.36 7.94 -1.58
CA LEU A 140 11.86 9.14 -2.22
C LEU A 140 10.50 9.52 -1.63
N ALA A 141 10.44 10.62 -0.90
CA ALA A 141 9.22 11.12 -0.28
C ALA A 141 8.67 12.30 -1.09
N LEU A 142 7.41 12.21 -1.55
CA LEU A 142 6.70 13.37 -2.07
C LEU A 142 6.20 14.18 -0.89
N GLN A 143 6.56 15.47 -0.79
CA GLN A 143 6.42 16.26 0.43
C GLN A 143 5.72 17.60 0.19
N GLY A 144 4.92 18.01 1.18
CA GLY A 144 4.28 19.32 1.17
C GLY A 144 3.39 19.50 -0.06
N TRP A 145 3.62 20.60 -0.80
CA TRP A 145 2.89 20.95 -2.01
C TRP A 145 3.76 20.88 -3.28
N SER A 146 5.09 20.92 -3.13
CA SER A 146 6.06 20.96 -4.24
C SER A 146 7.39 20.26 -3.96
N GLY A 147 7.56 19.65 -2.79
CA GLY A 147 8.85 19.07 -2.39
C GLY A 147 9.02 17.61 -2.78
N VAL A 148 10.25 17.21 -3.07
CA VAL A 148 10.67 15.81 -3.23
C VAL A 148 11.95 15.59 -2.43
N THR A 149 11.88 14.77 -1.40
CA THR A 149 13.05 14.46 -0.55
C THR A 149 13.54 13.06 -0.85
N ALA A 150 14.81 12.91 -1.18
CA ALA A 150 15.48 11.62 -1.32
C ALA A 150 16.41 11.39 -0.12
N VAL A 151 16.20 10.28 0.59
CA VAL A 151 17.04 9.85 1.72
C VAL A 151 17.65 8.50 1.40
N THR A 152 18.93 8.33 1.70
CA THR A 152 19.68 7.11 1.38
C THR A 152 20.27 6.46 2.62
N SER A 153 20.58 5.16 2.57
CA SER A 153 21.21 4.45 3.69
C SER A 153 22.74 4.57 3.69
N GLY A 154 23.24 5.81 3.64
CA GLY A 154 24.68 6.10 3.67
C GLY A 154 25.33 6.20 2.29
N MET A 155 24.62 6.72 1.29
CA MET A 155 25.16 6.95 -0.06
C MET A 155 26.37 7.92 -0.01
N PRO A 156 27.51 7.55 -0.62
CA PRO A 156 28.65 8.45 -0.79
C PRO A 156 28.25 9.75 -1.49
N HIS A 157 28.91 10.86 -1.16
CA HIS A 157 28.60 12.18 -1.72
C HIS A 157 28.67 12.18 -3.27
N GLU A 158 29.68 11.53 -3.83
CA GLU A 158 29.89 11.37 -5.28
C GLU A 158 28.75 10.64 -6.03
N ALA A 159 28.00 9.77 -5.34
CA ALA A 159 26.88 9.05 -5.94
C ALA A 159 25.57 9.86 -5.96
N ARG A 160 25.55 11.04 -5.32
CA ARG A 160 24.37 11.90 -5.22
C ARG A 160 24.05 12.63 -6.51
N GLU A 161 25.06 13.09 -7.25
CA GLU A 161 24.84 13.82 -8.49
C GLU A 161 24.11 12.96 -9.55
N PRO A 162 24.52 11.70 -9.83
CA PRO A 162 23.76 10.82 -10.71
C PRO A 162 22.33 10.53 -10.22
N LEU A 163 22.14 10.41 -8.89
CA LEU A 163 20.83 10.22 -8.29
C LEU A 163 19.92 11.43 -8.53
N VAL A 164 20.41 12.63 -8.25
CA VAL A 164 19.69 13.89 -8.47
C VAL A 164 19.36 14.05 -9.95
N ALA A 165 20.33 13.82 -10.84
CA ALA A 165 20.12 13.90 -12.28
C ALA A 165 19.03 12.92 -12.76
N ALA A 166 18.99 11.70 -12.23
CA ALA A 166 17.96 10.73 -12.55
C ALA A 166 16.56 11.17 -12.07
N ILE A 167 16.45 11.73 -10.86
CA ILE A 167 15.19 12.28 -10.34
C ILE A 167 14.73 13.47 -11.19
N ARG A 168 15.63 14.43 -11.48
CA ARG A 168 15.36 15.61 -12.30
C ARG A 168 14.87 15.24 -13.70
N SER A 169 15.54 14.29 -14.36
CA SER A 169 15.16 13.82 -15.70
C SER A 169 13.71 13.35 -15.80
N GLY A 170 13.10 12.88 -14.70
CA GLY A 170 11.69 12.51 -14.65
C GLY A 170 10.77 13.67 -14.26
N LEU A 171 11.17 14.49 -13.28
CA LEU A 171 10.36 15.61 -12.81
C LEU A 171 10.25 16.75 -13.85
N GLU A 172 11.34 17.02 -14.55
CA GLU A 172 11.48 18.10 -15.53
C GLU A 172 10.75 17.85 -16.85
N THR A 173 10.14 16.68 -17.03
CA THR A 173 9.20 16.45 -18.14
C THR A 173 7.89 17.22 -17.94
N ALA A 174 7.63 17.71 -16.74
CA ALA A 174 6.41 18.47 -16.42
C ALA A 174 6.65 19.71 -15.54
N TRP A 175 7.72 19.75 -14.74
CA TRP A 175 8.01 20.88 -13.85
C TRP A 175 9.47 21.21 -13.71
N VAL A 176 9.78 22.50 -13.67
CA VAL A 176 11.11 23.00 -13.33
C VAL A 176 11.43 22.70 -11.87
N VAL A 177 12.61 22.12 -11.65
CA VAL A 177 13.23 22.00 -10.32
C VAL A 177 13.94 23.32 -10.04
N ASP A 178 13.34 24.10 -9.14
CA ASP A 178 13.79 25.44 -8.76
C ASP A 178 15.03 25.39 -7.86
N GLU A 179 15.03 24.51 -6.86
CA GLU A 179 16.10 24.42 -5.87
C GLU A 179 16.42 22.97 -5.51
N VAL A 180 17.71 22.68 -5.31
CA VAL A 180 18.19 21.42 -4.72
C VAL A 180 19.03 21.74 -3.49
N LYS A 181 18.61 21.24 -2.34
CA LYS A 181 19.30 21.37 -1.06
C LYS A 181 19.91 20.05 -0.65
N GLU A 182 21.21 20.02 -0.44
CA GLU A 182 21.88 18.86 0.12
C GLU A 182 21.86 18.87 1.65
N SER A 183 21.80 17.68 2.22
CA SER A 183 21.93 17.42 3.65
C SER A 183 22.84 16.20 3.85
N PRO A 184 23.34 15.94 5.07
CA PRO A 184 24.08 14.71 5.35
C PRO A 184 23.27 13.44 5.03
N ASP A 185 21.95 13.46 5.26
CA ASP A 185 21.06 12.29 5.08
C ASP A 185 20.58 12.08 3.62
N GLY A 186 20.71 13.10 2.76
CA GLY A 186 20.21 13.05 1.39
C GLY A 186 19.97 14.43 0.77
N VAL A 187 19.00 14.52 -0.14
CA VAL A 187 18.72 15.75 -0.92
C VAL A 187 17.23 16.11 -0.88
N ASP A 188 16.92 17.40 -0.85
CA ASP A 188 15.55 17.94 -0.96
C ASP A 188 15.45 18.79 -2.22
N LEU A 189 14.48 18.48 -3.07
CA LEU A 189 14.21 19.20 -4.32
C LEU A 189 12.91 19.99 -4.15
N SER A 190 12.93 21.26 -4.53
CA SER A 190 11.75 22.12 -4.59
C SER A 190 11.35 22.35 -6.05
N LEU A 191 10.07 22.15 -6.35
CA LEU A 191 9.49 22.43 -7.66
C LEU A 191 8.91 23.85 -7.66
N GLU A 192 9.03 24.55 -8.79
CA GLU A 192 8.60 25.95 -8.95
C GLU A 192 7.09 26.14 -8.75
N THR A 193 6.31 25.10 -9.04
CA THR A 193 4.84 25.10 -8.89
C THR A 193 4.37 24.16 -7.78
N LEU A 194 3.06 23.94 -7.65
CA LEU A 194 2.45 23.11 -6.61
C LEU A 194 1.86 21.78 -7.19
N PRO A 195 2.67 20.90 -7.80
CA PRO A 195 2.20 19.73 -8.55
C PRO A 195 1.41 18.74 -7.70
N TRP A 196 1.69 18.70 -6.39
CA TRP A 196 1.05 17.78 -5.44
C TRP A 196 -0.37 18.18 -5.05
N ILE A 197 -0.85 19.35 -5.49
CA ILE A 197 -2.25 19.76 -5.34
C ILE A 197 -3.13 19.10 -6.42
N CYS A 198 -2.56 18.84 -7.60
CA CYS A 198 -3.16 18.05 -8.69
C CYS A 198 -4.53 18.58 -9.17
N PHE A 199 -4.63 19.87 -9.53
CA PHE A 199 -5.83 20.40 -10.16
C PHE A 199 -5.92 19.97 -11.64
N GLY A 200 -7.12 19.65 -12.12
CA GLY A 200 -7.38 19.40 -13.54
C GLY A 200 -6.44 18.37 -14.21
N SER A 201 -5.80 18.80 -15.30
CA SER A 201 -4.84 18.03 -16.11
C SER A 201 -3.47 17.88 -15.43
N ASP A 202 -3.08 18.78 -14.52
CA ASP A 202 -1.80 18.73 -13.78
C ASP A 202 -1.65 17.41 -13.02
N GLY A 203 -2.78 16.83 -12.59
CA GLY A 203 -2.79 15.53 -11.95
C GLY A 203 -2.31 14.39 -12.84
N VAL A 204 -2.42 14.48 -14.18
CA VAL A 204 -1.86 13.46 -15.10
C VAL A 204 -0.36 13.63 -15.19
N GLN A 205 0.08 14.85 -15.50
CA GLN A 205 1.50 15.21 -15.56
C GLN A 205 2.23 14.82 -14.26
N ALA A 206 1.57 14.94 -13.09
CA ALA A 206 2.20 14.70 -11.79
C ALA A 206 2.52 13.23 -11.60
N ARG A 207 1.59 12.36 -12.04
CA ARG A 207 1.79 10.93 -11.97
C ARG A 207 2.80 10.44 -13.01
N GLN A 208 2.79 11.04 -14.21
CA GLN A 208 3.74 10.75 -15.27
C GLN A 208 5.17 11.18 -14.93
N ALA A 209 5.35 12.36 -14.34
CA ALA A 209 6.66 12.86 -13.92
C ALA A 209 7.27 11.97 -12.82
N VAL A 210 6.45 11.55 -11.83
CA VAL A 210 6.89 10.57 -10.84
C VAL A 210 7.25 9.24 -11.51
N LEU A 211 6.45 8.74 -12.48
CA LEU A 211 6.79 7.53 -13.24
C LEU A 211 8.09 7.68 -14.04
N GLY A 212 8.31 8.84 -14.67
CA GLY A 212 9.56 9.18 -15.36
C GLY A 212 10.76 9.13 -14.43
N ALA A 213 10.60 9.60 -13.19
CA ALA A 213 11.65 9.53 -12.17
C ALA A 213 11.90 8.07 -11.75
N LEU A 214 10.86 7.24 -11.57
CA LEU A 214 11.02 5.81 -11.29
C LEU A 214 11.81 5.09 -12.40
N VAL A 215 11.46 5.34 -13.66
CA VAL A 215 12.12 4.75 -14.82
C VAL A 215 13.57 5.22 -14.91
N SER A 216 13.82 6.51 -14.68
CA SER A 216 15.17 7.09 -14.74
C SER A 216 16.05 6.60 -13.60
N LEU A 217 15.50 6.43 -12.40
CA LEU A 217 16.18 5.83 -11.26
C LEU A 217 16.63 4.39 -11.56
N GLU A 218 15.77 3.56 -12.14
CA GLU A 218 16.17 2.20 -12.48
C GLU A 218 17.19 2.20 -13.63
N LYS A 219 16.92 2.92 -14.72
CA LYS A 219 17.75 2.86 -15.94
C LYS A 219 19.13 3.51 -15.80
N ARG A 220 19.23 4.62 -15.06
CA ARG A 220 20.48 5.42 -14.99
C ARG A 220 21.31 5.09 -13.76
N VAL A 221 20.66 4.74 -12.65
CA VAL A 221 21.34 4.52 -11.36
C VAL A 221 20.97 3.19 -10.71
N GLY A 222 20.24 2.29 -11.38
CA GLY A 222 19.97 0.95 -10.88
C GLY A 222 19.04 0.88 -9.66
N TYR A 223 18.36 1.97 -9.29
CA TYR A 223 17.40 1.95 -8.19
C TYR A 223 16.03 1.52 -8.68
N ARG A 224 15.60 0.32 -8.32
CA ARG A 224 14.27 -0.20 -8.62
C ARG A 224 13.33 0.07 -7.47
N LEU A 225 12.11 0.52 -7.78
CA LEU A 225 11.05 0.67 -6.79
C LEU A 225 10.69 -0.71 -6.23
N ALA A 226 10.89 -0.89 -4.93
CA ALA A 226 10.59 -2.14 -4.22
C ALA A 226 9.22 -2.11 -3.55
N THR A 227 8.85 -0.96 -2.99
CA THR A 227 7.53 -0.76 -2.39
C THR A 227 7.21 0.72 -2.21
N SER A 228 5.97 1.01 -1.84
CA SER A 228 5.52 2.29 -1.32
C SER A 228 4.96 2.14 0.09
N VAL A 229 5.06 3.18 0.91
CA VAL A 229 4.38 3.25 2.21
C VAL A 229 3.84 4.64 2.48
N ARG A 230 2.79 4.72 3.29
CA ARG A 230 2.35 5.97 3.93
C ARG A 230 2.53 5.83 5.44
N VAL A 231 3.18 6.81 6.07
CA VAL A 231 3.54 6.78 7.50
C VAL A 231 3.10 8.01 8.31
N ALA A 232 2.24 8.89 7.77
CA ALA A 232 1.81 10.11 8.48
C ALA A 232 0.33 10.48 8.26
N ASP A 233 -0.25 11.14 9.27
CA ASP A 233 -1.61 11.70 9.25
C ASP A 233 -1.70 12.96 8.35
N SER A 234 -2.85 13.12 7.69
CA SER A 234 -3.04 13.91 6.49
C SER A 234 -3.22 15.43 6.71
N ARG A 235 -2.14 16.19 6.50
CA ARG A 235 -2.16 17.60 6.01
C ARG A 235 -1.16 17.83 4.86
N GLY A 236 -1.01 16.85 3.96
CA GLY A 236 -0.13 16.90 2.79
C GLY A 236 -0.01 15.53 2.11
N LEU A 237 0.60 15.48 0.91
CA LEU A 237 1.10 14.22 0.37
C LEU A 237 2.35 13.83 1.16
N LYS A 238 2.39 12.58 1.67
CA LYS A 238 3.60 11.93 2.21
C LYS A 238 3.70 10.44 1.85
N PRO A 239 3.42 10.03 0.59
CA PRO A 239 3.86 8.71 0.15
C PRO A 239 5.39 8.69 0.17
N LYS A 240 5.93 7.57 0.65
CA LYS A 240 7.36 7.26 0.56
C LYS A 240 7.50 6.10 -0.40
N LEU A 241 8.25 6.32 -1.48
CA LEU A 241 8.62 5.34 -2.47
C LEU A 241 9.99 4.80 -2.06
N VAL A 242 10.10 3.49 -1.88
CA VAL A 242 11.27 2.85 -1.30
C VAL A 242 11.90 1.95 -2.34
N PHE A 243 13.19 2.13 -2.55
CA PHE A 243 13.94 1.55 -3.64
C PHE A 243 15.07 0.66 -3.13
N GLN A 244 15.40 -0.32 -3.94
CA GLN A 244 16.52 -1.23 -3.77
C GLN A 244 17.52 -0.99 -4.90
N LYS A 245 18.81 -1.04 -4.57
CA LYS A 245 19.88 -0.98 -5.57
C LYS A 245 20.00 -2.35 -6.24
N MET A 246 19.62 -2.43 -7.51
CA MET A 246 19.72 -3.66 -8.29
C MET A 246 21.15 -3.87 -8.81
N PRO A 247 21.57 -5.14 -9.00
CA PRO A 247 22.77 -5.46 -9.77
C PRO A 247 22.71 -4.91 -11.20
N GLN A 248 23.85 -4.56 -11.78
CA GLN A 248 23.98 -3.82 -13.05
C GLN A 248 23.37 -4.54 -14.28
N GLU A 249 23.20 -5.86 -14.22
CA GLU A 249 22.58 -6.69 -15.27
C GLU A 249 21.05 -6.84 -15.13
N ALA A 250 20.41 -5.94 -14.37
CA ALA A 250 18.97 -5.97 -14.18
C ALA A 250 18.19 -5.88 -15.50
N ASP A 251 17.25 -6.80 -15.69
CA ASP A 251 16.36 -6.87 -16.86
C ASP A 251 15.65 -5.52 -17.12
N ARG A 252 15.59 -5.16 -18.40
CA ARG A 252 14.79 -4.02 -18.87
C ARG A 252 13.33 -4.25 -18.51
N ALA A 253 12.60 -3.16 -18.33
CA ALA A 253 11.21 -3.24 -17.94
C ALA A 253 10.36 -2.14 -18.53
N GLU A 254 9.12 -2.54 -18.75
CA GLU A 254 8.01 -1.68 -19.09
C GLU A 254 7.34 -1.20 -17.80
N TYR A 255 7.02 0.08 -17.78
CA TYR A 255 6.34 0.74 -16.68
C TYR A 255 5.08 1.41 -17.17
N VAL A 256 3.99 1.25 -16.42
CA VAL A 256 2.75 2.00 -16.65
C VAL A 256 2.19 2.47 -15.31
N GLY A 257 1.46 3.58 -15.34
CA GLY A 257 0.69 4.04 -14.20
C GLY A 257 -0.80 3.91 -14.47
N LEU A 258 -1.54 3.41 -13.48
CA LEU A 258 -2.99 3.32 -13.49
C LEU A 258 -3.55 4.16 -12.34
N SER A 259 -4.35 5.16 -12.66
CA SER A 259 -4.96 6.04 -11.66
C SER A 259 -6.47 6.02 -11.68
N PHE A 260 -7.05 6.18 -10.51
CA PHE A 260 -8.49 6.27 -10.28
C PHE A 260 -8.76 7.68 -9.75
N ASN A 261 -9.30 8.55 -10.61
CA ASN A 261 -9.35 9.98 -10.36
C ASN A 261 -10.78 10.52 -10.32
N GLN A 262 -10.91 11.69 -9.70
CA GLN A 262 -12.19 12.37 -9.47
C GLN A 262 -13.18 11.42 -8.81
N MET A 263 -14.36 11.20 -9.41
CA MET A 263 -15.37 10.29 -8.87
C MET A 263 -15.60 9.08 -9.80
N ASP A 264 -15.12 9.15 -11.04
CA ASP A 264 -15.57 8.31 -12.14
C ASP A 264 -14.52 8.02 -13.22
N ARG A 265 -13.27 8.45 -13.05
CA ARG A 265 -12.26 8.33 -14.11
C ARG A 265 -11.23 7.25 -13.82
N VAL A 266 -10.98 6.39 -14.80
CA VAL A 266 -9.81 5.51 -14.84
C VAL A 266 -8.85 6.10 -15.87
N ARG A 267 -7.55 6.17 -15.54
CA ARG A 267 -6.53 6.61 -16.50
C ARG A 267 -5.34 5.67 -16.52
N LEU A 268 -4.92 5.28 -17.71
CA LEU A 268 -3.69 4.55 -17.98
C LEU A 268 -2.69 5.50 -18.65
N PHE A 269 -1.43 5.48 -18.24
CA PHE A 269 -0.39 6.31 -18.85
C PHE A 269 0.97 5.61 -18.79
N GLY A 270 1.80 5.88 -19.80
CA GLY A 270 3.17 5.42 -19.87
C GLY A 270 4.16 6.43 -19.28
N PRO A 271 5.46 6.14 -19.33
CA PRO A 271 6.49 7.13 -19.06
C PRO A 271 6.33 8.34 -20.01
N PRO A 272 6.78 9.54 -19.61
CA PRO A 272 6.60 10.74 -20.42
C PRO A 272 7.11 10.56 -21.85
N HIS A 273 6.33 11.04 -22.82
CA HIS A 273 6.62 11.00 -24.25
C HIS A 273 6.76 9.59 -24.84
N GLN A 274 6.25 8.57 -24.14
CA GLN A 274 6.19 7.19 -24.63
C GLN A 274 4.72 6.80 -24.85
N GLY A 275 4.44 6.22 -26.02
CA GLY A 275 3.11 5.73 -26.36
C GLY A 275 2.69 4.53 -25.50
N LEU A 276 1.38 4.31 -25.40
CA LEU A 276 0.80 3.15 -24.71
C LEU A 276 0.66 1.96 -25.66
N ASP A 277 0.88 0.75 -25.12
CA ASP A 277 0.52 -0.50 -25.78
C ASP A 277 -1.01 -0.56 -25.97
N GLN A 278 -1.45 -0.54 -27.23
CA GLN A 278 -2.87 -0.55 -27.60
C GLN A 278 -3.57 -1.86 -27.22
N PHE A 279 -2.83 -2.96 -27.11
CA PHE A 279 -3.39 -4.20 -26.58
C PHE A 279 -3.77 -4.05 -25.11
N LEU A 280 -2.90 -3.45 -24.30
CA LEU A 280 -3.17 -3.17 -22.90
C LEU A 280 -4.36 -2.21 -22.74
N VAL A 281 -4.42 -1.15 -23.54
CA VAL A 281 -5.57 -0.23 -23.59
C VAL A 281 -6.88 -0.99 -23.85
N SER A 282 -6.91 -1.83 -24.88
CA SER A 282 -8.09 -2.65 -25.23
C SER A 282 -8.47 -3.63 -24.12
N ALA A 283 -7.48 -4.28 -23.49
CA ALA A 283 -7.72 -5.20 -22.39
C ALA A 283 -8.32 -4.50 -21.15
N ILE A 284 -7.86 -3.29 -20.83
CA ILE A 284 -8.45 -2.46 -19.76
C ILE A 284 -9.88 -2.03 -20.10
N SER A 285 -10.16 -1.65 -21.36
CA SER A 285 -11.53 -1.39 -21.82
C SER A 285 -12.45 -2.60 -21.60
N GLY A 286 -11.97 -3.81 -21.93
CA GLY A 286 -12.69 -5.06 -21.68
C GLY A 286 -12.94 -5.31 -20.19
N ALA A 287 -11.93 -5.11 -19.34
CA ALA A 287 -12.07 -5.25 -17.88
C ALA A 287 -13.09 -4.26 -17.29
N ILE A 288 -13.10 -3.02 -17.77
CA ILE A 288 -14.09 -2.01 -17.37
C ILE A 288 -15.50 -2.44 -17.75
N ALA A 289 -15.69 -2.90 -19.00
CA ALA A 289 -16.99 -3.36 -19.49
C ALA A 289 -17.53 -4.57 -18.69
N ALA A 290 -16.66 -5.52 -18.32
CA ALA A 290 -17.03 -6.69 -17.52
C ALA A 290 -17.28 -6.35 -16.03
N GLY A 291 -16.47 -5.44 -15.48
CA GLY A 291 -16.45 -5.15 -14.05
C GLY A 291 -17.43 -4.07 -13.59
N TRP A 292 -17.82 -3.14 -14.46
CA TRP A 292 -18.68 -2.00 -14.12
C TRP A 292 -20.03 -2.04 -14.85
N PRO A 293 -21.13 -2.42 -14.17
CA PRO A 293 -22.43 -2.64 -14.82
C PRO A 293 -23.02 -1.43 -15.53
N ARG A 294 -22.65 -0.21 -15.13
CA ARG A 294 -23.12 1.02 -15.78
C ARG A 294 -22.33 1.35 -17.05
N GLY A 295 -21.18 0.71 -17.26
CA GLY A 295 -20.33 0.90 -18.42
C GLY A 295 -19.59 2.25 -18.45
N CYS A 296 -18.90 2.47 -19.58
CA CYS A 296 -18.17 3.68 -19.88
C CYS A 296 -19.08 4.70 -20.61
N SER A 297 -19.01 5.98 -20.26
CA SER A 297 -19.68 7.06 -21.00
C SER A 297 -18.84 7.54 -22.17
N ARG A 298 -17.52 7.68 -21.96
CA ARG A 298 -16.59 8.19 -22.95
C ARG A 298 -15.19 7.64 -22.69
N GLN A 299 -14.51 7.28 -23.77
CA GLN A 299 -13.08 7.00 -23.80
C GLN A 299 -12.41 8.13 -24.61
N GLN A 300 -11.33 8.71 -24.08
CA GLN A 300 -10.64 9.85 -24.69
C GLN A 300 -9.18 9.93 -24.22
N GLU A 301 -8.39 10.73 -24.93
CA GLU A 301 -7.08 11.18 -24.42
C GLU A 301 -7.23 12.34 -23.42
N CYS A 302 -6.38 12.35 -22.39
CA CYS A 302 -6.25 13.43 -21.42
C CYS A 302 -4.75 13.68 -21.17
N GLY A 303 -4.15 14.57 -21.98
CA GLY A 303 -2.70 14.62 -22.11
C GLY A 303 -2.20 13.35 -22.78
N GLU A 304 -1.11 12.76 -22.28
CA GLU A 304 -0.58 11.47 -22.76
C GLU A 304 -1.22 10.24 -22.08
N ALA A 305 -2.32 10.45 -21.34
CA ALA A 305 -3.05 9.36 -20.69
C ALA A 305 -4.29 8.97 -21.48
N GLU A 306 -4.53 7.66 -21.55
CA GLU A 306 -5.81 7.10 -21.96
C GLU A 306 -6.79 7.22 -20.79
N GLU A 307 -7.94 7.86 -21.00
CA GLU A 307 -8.95 8.11 -19.99
C GLU A 307 -10.30 7.46 -20.33
N TRP A 308 -10.81 6.67 -19.38
CA TRP A 308 -12.18 6.18 -19.37
C TRP A 308 -12.99 6.95 -18.34
N VAL A 309 -14.04 7.62 -18.80
CA VAL A 309 -15.05 8.27 -17.96
C VAL A 309 -16.19 7.28 -17.75
N LEU A 310 -16.39 6.82 -16.52
CA LEU A 310 -17.37 5.78 -16.19
C LEU A 310 -18.75 6.41 -15.91
N LYS A 311 -19.83 5.69 -16.26
CA LYS A 311 -21.18 6.15 -15.91
C LYS A 311 -21.40 6.01 -14.40
N GLY A 312 -21.76 7.11 -13.73
CA GLY A 312 -21.95 7.17 -12.27
C GLY A 312 -20.66 7.53 -11.53
N PHE A 313 -20.58 7.20 -10.24
CA PHE A 313 -19.47 7.63 -9.37
C PHE A 313 -18.82 6.44 -8.65
N PRO A 314 -18.16 5.50 -9.36
CA PRO A 314 -17.57 4.30 -8.78
C PRO A 314 -16.55 4.58 -7.67
N PHE A 315 -15.84 5.72 -7.72
CA PHE A 315 -14.82 6.08 -6.74
C PHE A 315 -15.36 6.98 -5.59
N ASP A 316 -16.65 7.30 -5.64
CA ASP A 316 -17.44 7.91 -4.54
C ASP A 316 -18.64 7.02 -4.15
N ALA A 317 -18.48 5.70 -4.28
CA ALA A 317 -19.57 4.74 -4.17
C ALA A 317 -20.13 4.56 -2.74
N PHE A 318 -21.47 4.57 -2.64
CA PHE A 318 -22.24 4.20 -1.45
C PHE A 318 -22.91 2.82 -1.59
N PHE A 319 -23.19 2.16 -0.47
CA PHE A 319 -23.99 0.93 -0.39
C PHE A 319 -23.58 -0.18 -1.38
N LYS A 320 -24.51 -0.65 -2.23
CA LYS A 320 -24.30 -1.76 -3.18
C LYS A 320 -23.27 -1.44 -4.26
N SER A 321 -23.16 -0.17 -4.66
CA SER A 321 -22.15 0.27 -5.63
C SER A 321 -20.72 -0.02 -5.16
N ARG A 322 -20.48 -0.23 -3.86
CA ARG A 322 -19.15 -0.61 -3.34
C ARG A 322 -18.71 -1.98 -3.85
N VAL A 323 -19.63 -2.93 -3.97
CA VAL A 323 -19.33 -4.28 -4.47
C VAL A 323 -18.94 -4.19 -5.93
N ASP A 324 -19.70 -3.45 -6.74
CA ASP A 324 -19.40 -3.23 -8.16
C ASP A 324 -18.06 -2.50 -8.35
N THR A 325 -17.72 -1.51 -7.51
CA THR A 325 -16.39 -0.88 -7.54
C THR A 325 -15.28 -1.90 -7.30
N ARG A 326 -15.46 -2.85 -6.37
CA ARG A 326 -14.41 -3.86 -6.11
C ARG A 326 -14.32 -4.86 -7.24
N LEU A 327 -15.43 -5.22 -7.87
CA LEU A 327 -15.41 -6.06 -9.06
C LEU A 327 -14.75 -5.34 -10.24
N LEU A 328 -15.01 -4.05 -10.46
CA LEU A 328 -14.27 -3.23 -11.42
C LEU A 328 -12.76 -3.28 -11.15
N LEU A 329 -12.33 -3.03 -9.91
CA LEU A 329 -10.92 -3.09 -9.55
C LEU A 329 -10.34 -4.49 -9.75
N SER A 330 -11.03 -5.53 -9.28
CA SER A 330 -10.59 -6.92 -9.42
C SER A 330 -10.43 -7.34 -10.88
N ASN A 331 -11.33 -6.93 -11.79
CA ASN A 331 -11.19 -7.22 -13.23
C ASN A 331 -9.98 -6.50 -13.83
N ILE A 332 -9.73 -5.25 -13.46
CA ILE A 332 -8.54 -4.52 -13.93
C ILE A 332 -7.26 -5.17 -13.40
N LEU A 333 -7.20 -5.51 -12.11
CA LEU A 333 -6.05 -6.21 -11.51
C LEU A 333 -5.81 -7.57 -12.16
N GLN A 334 -6.89 -8.31 -12.46
CA GLN A 334 -6.82 -9.59 -13.15
C GLN A 334 -6.14 -9.46 -14.51
N VAL A 335 -6.54 -8.44 -15.30
CA VAL A 335 -5.91 -8.15 -16.61
C VAL A 335 -4.43 -7.78 -16.45
N MET A 336 -4.10 -6.93 -15.48
CA MET A 336 -2.70 -6.55 -15.23
C MET A 336 -1.83 -7.76 -14.88
N TRP A 337 -2.29 -8.62 -13.97
CA TRP A 337 -1.56 -9.82 -13.57
C TRP A 337 -1.45 -10.86 -14.67
N GLN A 338 -2.50 -11.05 -15.49
CA GLN A 338 -2.46 -11.92 -16.66
C GLN A 338 -1.43 -11.47 -17.70
N GLN A 339 -1.18 -10.16 -17.78
CA GLN A 339 -0.18 -9.58 -18.67
C GLN A 339 1.21 -9.49 -18.03
N ASN A 340 1.44 -10.16 -16.90
CA ASN A 340 2.70 -10.17 -16.15
C ASN A 340 3.14 -8.80 -15.63
N PHE A 341 2.21 -7.87 -15.43
CA PHE A 341 2.48 -6.66 -14.67
C PHE A 341 2.40 -6.94 -13.18
N GLU A 342 3.46 -6.60 -12.47
CA GLU A 342 3.51 -6.59 -11.01
C GLU A 342 3.31 -5.17 -10.48
N ILE A 343 2.75 -5.04 -9.28
CA ILE A 343 2.62 -3.74 -8.63
C ILE A 343 4.01 -3.33 -8.14
N ALA A 344 4.56 -2.27 -8.71
CA ALA A 344 5.82 -1.68 -8.26
C ALA A 344 5.61 -0.78 -7.03
N GLY A 345 4.48 -0.07 -6.98
CA GLY A 345 4.12 0.74 -5.82
C GLY A 345 2.75 1.41 -5.96
N VAL A 346 2.18 1.80 -4.83
CA VAL A 346 0.89 2.44 -4.71
C VAL A 346 1.05 3.79 -4.02
N VAL A 347 0.78 4.86 -4.74
CA VAL A 347 0.65 6.18 -4.15
C VAL A 347 -0.82 6.43 -3.88
N GLU A 348 -1.21 6.44 -2.62
CA GLU A 348 -2.56 6.80 -2.22
C GLU A 348 -2.64 8.31 -1.91
N GLY A 349 -3.85 8.90 -1.90
CA GLY A 349 -4.10 10.23 -1.31
C GLY A 349 -4.54 11.27 -2.33
N LYS A 350 -3.88 12.44 -2.37
CA LYS A 350 -4.20 13.48 -3.37
C LYS A 350 -3.74 13.11 -4.79
N LEU A 351 -2.72 12.25 -4.91
CA LEU A 351 -2.17 11.73 -6.16
C LEU A 351 -2.39 10.21 -6.27
N PRO A 352 -3.64 9.69 -6.26
CA PRO A 352 -3.89 8.25 -6.26
C PRO A 352 -3.39 7.62 -7.56
N VAL A 353 -2.50 6.63 -7.47
CA VAL A 353 -1.98 5.87 -8.60
C VAL A 353 -1.34 4.56 -8.16
N ILE A 354 -1.47 3.54 -9.01
CA ILE A 354 -0.71 2.29 -8.94
C ILE A 354 0.32 2.33 -10.07
N TYR A 355 1.59 2.21 -9.71
CA TYR A 355 2.67 2.00 -10.66
C TYR A 355 2.89 0.51 -10.86
N TRP A 356 2.98 0.12 -12.11
CA TRP A 356 3.13 -1.25 -12.54
C TRP A 356 4.45 -1.42 -13.27
N ARG A 357 5.06 -2.59 -13.09
CA ARG A 357 6.30 -2.97 -13.75
C ARG A 357 6.13 -4.35 -14.38
N ARG A 358 6.57 -4.51 -15.62
CA ARG A 358 6.66 -5.79 -16.32
C ARG A 358 8.07 -5.95 -16.85
N SER A 359 8.69 -7.11 -16.61
CA SER A 359 9.97 -7.47 -17.25
C SER A 359 9.80 -7.54 -18.77
N GLU A 360 10.74 -6.99 -19.54
CA GLU A 360 10.69 -7.07 -21.01
C GLU A 360 10.78 -8.52 -21.52
N ASN A 361 11.43 -9.40 -20.75
CA ASN A 361 11.52 -10.84 -21.03
C ASN A 361 10.28 -11.63 -20.59
N ALA A 362 9.34 -11.00 -19.89
CA ALA A 362 8.10 -11.67 -19.51
C ALA A 362 7.31 -12.04 -20.77
N SER A 363 6.85 -13.29 -20.85
CA SER A 363 6.02 -13.73 -21.96
C SER A 363 4.80 -12.82 -22.12
N LYS A 364 4.59 -12.32 -23.34
CA LYS A 364 3.36 -11.63 -23.71
C LYS A 364 2.25 -12.60 -24.16
N ASP A 365 2.53 -13.90 -24.17
CA ASP A 365 1.56 -14.94 -24.50
C ASP A 365 0.66 -15.24 -23.28
N ILE A 366 -0.61 -14.86 -23.39
CA ILE A 366 -1.62 -14.91 -22.30
C ILE A 366 -2.38 -16.25 -22.34
N ARG A 367 -1.91 -17.28 -23.06
CA ARG A 367 -2.58 -18.60 -23.19
C ARG A 367 -2.68 -19.45 -21.91
N GLY A 368 -2.48 -18.86 -20.73
CA GLY A 368 -2.66 -19.51 -19.43
C GLY A 368 -4.07 -19.38 -18.85
N PRO A 369 -4.39 -20.13 -17.78
CA PRO A 369 -5.67 -20.02 -17.10
C PRO A 369 -5.86 -18.62 -16.48
N VAL A 370 -7.06 -18.09 -16.64
CA VAL A 370 -7.48 -16.82 -16.03
C VAL A 370 -7.71 -17.03 -14.53
N ASN A 371 -6.70 -16.69 -13.72
CA ASN A 371 -6.81 -16.81 -12.26
C ASN A 371 -7.77 -15.75 -11.69
N PRO A 372 -8.80 -16.15 -10.93
CA PRO A 372 -9.79 -15.24 -10.35
C PRO A 372 -9.16 -14.31 -9.32
N VAL A 373 -9.74 -13.11 -9.17
CA VAL A 373 -9.29 -12.14 -8.18
C VAL A 373 -10.34 -12.00 -7.10
N VAL A 374 -9.99 -12.46 -5.89
CA VAL A 374 -10.82 -12.36 -4.69
C VAL A 374 -10.51 -11.04 -3.99
N SER A 375 -11.54 -10.25 -3.69
CA SER A 375 -11.42 -9.00 -2.95
C SER A 375 -12.10 -9.11 -1.59
N VAL A 376 -11.39 -8.68 -0.54
CA VAL A 376 -11.92 -8.57 0.82
C VAL A 376 -11.99 -7.10 1.21
N MET A 377 -13.17 -6.66 1.61
CA MET A 377 -13.45 -5.29 1.99
C MET A 377 -13.72 -5.21 3.48
N PHE A 378 -13.02 -4.31 4.17
CA PHE A 378 -13.43 -3.89 5.51
C PHE A 378 -14.41 -2.73 5.34
N ASN A 379 -15.64 -2.89 5.82
CA ASN A 379 -16.74 -1.97 5.54
C ASN A 379 -17.56 -1.63 6.78
N ALA A 380 -18.08 -0.39 6.85
CA ALA A 380 -18.71 0.11 8.08
C ALA A 380 -17.76 -0.12 9.29
N PRO A 381 -18.16 0.02 10.56
CA PRO A 381 -17.18 -0.17 11.62
C PRO A 381 -17.03 -1.64 12.06
N ASN A 382 -17.76 -2.57 11.44
CA ASN A 382 -17.87 -3.95 11.89
C ASN A 382 -18.28 -4.94 10.80
N LYS A 383 -17.98 -4.69 9.52
CA LYS A 383 -18.35 -5.62 8.46
C LYS A 383 -17.15 -5.99 7.61
N ILE A 384 -17.11 -7.25 7.18
CA ILE A 384 -16.18 -7.75 6.18
C ILE A 384 -17.02 -8.23 5.01
N ARG A 385 -16.65 -7.88 3.78
CA ARG A 385 -17.31 -8.40 2.58
C ARG A 385 -16.31 -9.08 1.66
N ILE A 386 -16.72 -10.17 1.02
CA ILE A 386 -15.88 -10.90 0.08
C ILE A 386 -16.60 -11.00 -1.26
N THR A 387 -15.90 -10.64 -2.34
CA THR A 387 -16.39 -10.70 -3.72
C THR A 387 -15.29 -11.23 -4.63
N SER A 388 -15.62 -11.76 -5.81
CA SER A 388 -14.62 -12.28 -6.76
C SER A 388 -15.03 -12.06 -8.21
N THR A 389 -14.05 -11.99 -9.10
CA THR A 389 -14.27 -12.03 -10.56
C THR A 389 -14.88 -13.36 -11.01
N ASP A 390 -14.67 -14.46 -10.27
CA ASP A 390 -15.35 -15.74 -10.46
C ASP A 390 -16.04 -16.18 -9.17
N GLN A 391 -17.38 -16.27 -9.19
CA GLN A 391 -18.17 -16.69 -8.04
C GLN A 391 -17.81 -18.11 -7.54
N ARG A 392 -17.30 -18.99 -8.40
CA ARG A 392 -16.87 -20.35 -7.99
C ARG A 392 -15.67 -20.33 -7.04
N SER A 393 -14.82 -19.31 -7.14
CA SER A 393 -13.67 -19.12 -6.25
C SER A 393 -14.05 -18.61 -4.84
N LEU A 394 -15.31 -18.19 -4.65
CA LEU A 394 -15.74 -17.64 -3.37
C LEU A 394 -15.98 -18.71 -2.31
N SER A 395 -16.52 -19.87 -2.64
CA SER A 395 -16.96 -20.84 -1.63
C SER A 395 -15.84 -21.25 -0.66
N PRO A 396 -14.62 -21.62 -1.12
CA PRO A 396 -13.52 -21.94 -0.22
C PRO A 396 -13.08 -20.73 0.63
N ALA A 397 -12.96 -19.55 0.01
CA ALA A 397 -12.57 -18.31 0.68
C ALA A 397 -13.55 -17.90 1.78
N ILE A 398 -14.86 -18.03 1.52
CA ILE A 398 -15.93 -17.74 2.47
C ILE A 398 -15.87 -18.69 3.66
N ALA A 399 -15.70 -19.99 3.40
CA ALA A 399 -15.60 -21.00 4.45
C ALA A 399 -14.39 -20.73 5.37
N ALA A 400 -13.21 -20.49 4.80
CA ALA A 400 -12.00 -20.23 5.55
C ALA A 400 -12.09 -18.93 6.38
N VAL A 401 -12.63 -17.85 5.81
CA VAL A 401 -12.81 -16.59 6.56
C VAL A 401 -13.85 -16.76 7.66
N ARG A 402 -14.94 -17.50 7.42
CA ARG A 402 -15.93 -17.78 8.47
C ARG A 402 -15.31 -18.52 9.65
N GLU A 403 -14.56 -19.58 9.37
CA GLU A 403 -13.86 -20.36 10.39
C GLU A 403 -12.87 -19.48 11.18
N ALA A 404 -12.09 -18.66 10.48
CA ALA A 404 -11.14 -17.74 11.10
C ALA A 404 -11.82 -16.68 12.00
N LEU A 405 -13.01 -16.21 11.65
CA LEU A 405 -13.79 -15.25 12.44
C LEU A 405 -14.57 -15.90 13.60
N GLN A 406 -14.80 -17.21 13.55
CA GLN A 406 -15.42 -17.99 14.63
C GLN A 406 -14.37 -18.56 15.60
N SER A 407 -13.10 -18.57 15.22
CA SER A 407 -12.02 -19.12 16.03
C SER A 407 -11.89 -18.39 17.38
N PRO A 408 -11.93 -19.13 18.51
CA PRO A 408 -11.73 -18.54 19.84
C PRO A 408 -10.32 -17.98 20.05
N GLN A 409 -9.37 -18.33 19.18
CA GLN A 409 -7.98 -17.86 19.21
C GLN A 409 -7.86 -16.36 18.88
N VAL A 410 -8.85 -15.79 18.19
CA VAL A 410 -8.82 -14.39 17.75
C VAL A 410 -9.56 -13.51 18.73
N TRP A 411 -10.84 -13.81 18.93
CA TRP A 411 -11.74 -13.22 19.91
C TRP A 411 -13.06 -14.00 19.86
N LYS A 412 -13.53 -14.47 21.02
CA LYS A 412 -14.75 -15.27 21.15
C LYS A 412 -15.98 -14.51 20.60
N ASP A 413 -16.79 -15.18 19.80
CA ASP A 413 -18.09 -14.71 19.28
C ASP A 413 -18.03 -13.44 18.39
N VAL A 414 -16.91 -13.22 17.68
CA VAL A 414 -16.77 -12.07 16.77
C VAL A 414 -17.73 -12.08 15.61
N LEU A 415 -18.08 -13.23 15.04
CA LEU A 415 -19.04 -13.28 13.95
C LEU A 415 -20.48 -13.33 14.52
N LYS A 416 -21.29 -12.31 14.20
CA LYS A 416 -22.72 -12.27 14.59
C LYS A 416 -23.63 -12.97 13.60
N GLU A 417 -23.51 -12.55 12.35
CA GLU A 417 -24.33 -13.01 11.24
C GLU A 417 -23.53 -12.83 9.96
N ASP A 418 -23.91 -13.58 8.95
CA ASP A 418 -23.50 -13.32 7.59
C ASP A 418 -24.69 -13.46 6.64
N SER A 419 -24.62 -12.74 5.52
CA SER A 419 -25.72 -12.70 4.56
C SER A 419 -25.21 -12.39 3.16
N LEU A 420 -25.99 -12.80 2.16
CA LEU A 420 -25.75 -12.36 0.79
C LEU A 420 -26.01 -10.86 0.65
N TYR A 421 -25.06 -10.16 0.05
CA TYR A 421 -25.15 -8.73 -0.21
C TYR A 421 -24.70 -8.44 -1.65
N GLY A 422 -25.67 -8.39 -2.57
CA GLY A 422 -25.36 -8.26 -4.00
C GLY A 422 -24.56 -9.46 -4.50
N ARG A 423 -23.41 -9.21 -5.15
CA ARG A 423 -22.47 -10.25 -5.64
C ARG A 423 -21.39 -10.64 -4.62
N SER A 424 -21.62 -10.33 -3.34
CA SER A 424 -20.68 -10.58 -2.23
C SER A 424 -21.37 -11.28 -1.06
N ILE A 425 -20.59 -11.94 -0.21
CA ILE A 425 -21.02 -12.27 1.14
C ILE A 425 -20.64 -11.10 2.07
N GLU A 426 -21.48 -10.78 3.04
CA GLU A 426 -21.21 -9.85 4.12
C GLU A 426 -21.18 -10.59 5.45
N PHE A 427 -20.04 -10.55 6.14
CA PHE A 427 -19.89 -10.94 7.54
C PHE A 427 -20.08 -9.70 8.42
N LYS A 428 -21.01 -9.75 9.36
CA LYS A 428 -21.19 -8.73 10.38
C LYS A 428 -20.55 -9.20 11.67
N LEU A 429 -19.66 -8.36 12.18
CA LEU A 429 -18.89 -8.62 13.37
C LEU A 429 -19.61 -8.04 14.60
N ASP A 430 -19.44 -8.68 15.75
CA ASP A 430 -19.75 -8.12 17.05
C ASP A 430 -18.83 -6.95 17.34
N ASN A 431 -19.32 -6.04 18.19
CA ASN A 431 -18.70 -4.78 18.50
C ASN A 431 -18.38 -4.00 17.24
N TRP A 432 -17.49 -3.03 17.37
CA TRP A 432 -17.09 -2.20 16.26
C TRP A 432 -15.55 -2.17 16.11
N PRO A 433 -14.93 -3.28 15.67
CA PRO A 433 -13.47 -3.44 15.59
C PRO A 433 -12.81 -2.38 14.71
N PHE A 434 -13.55 -1.87 13.73
CA PHE A 434 -13.09 -0.83 12.80
C PHE A 434 -13.67 0.56 13.15
N PHE A 435 -14.21 0.76 14.37
CA PHE A 435 -14.83 2.02 14.76
C PHE A 435 -13.88 3.10 15.21
N ARG A 436 -14.47 4.29 15.09
CA ARG A 436 -14.07 5.66 15.38
C ARG A 436 -13.54 5.95 16.80
N ARG A 437 -12.65 5.14 17.37
CA ARG A 437 -11.69 5.54 18.43
C ARG A 437 -10.51 4.56 18.40
N PRO A 438 -9.31 4.95 17.94
CA PRO A 438 -8.13 4.14 18.12
C PRO A 438 -7.64 4.30 19.56
N VAL A 439 -8.34 3.65 20.48
CA VAL A 439 -7.72 3.20 21.72
C VAL A 439 -6.82 2.03 21.32
N GLY A 440 -5.67 1.85 21.98
CA GLY A 440 -4.69 0.83 21.60
C GLY A 440 -5.28 -0.56 21.38
N SER A 441 -6.33 -0.94 22.12
CA SER A 441 -7.01 -2.23 21.97
C SER A 441 -7.78 -2.42 20.66
N ASN A 442 -8.41 -1.37 20.11
CA ASN A 442 -9.11 -1.48 18.81
C ASN A 442 -8.12 -1.63 17.65
N ALA A 443 -6.98 -0.94 17.71
CA ALA A 443 -5.94 -1.07 16.70
C ALA A 443 -5.41 -2.51 16.67
N VAL A 444 -5.06 -3.06 17.83
CA VAL A 444 -4.64 -4.45 18.01
C VAL A 444 -5.69 -5.43 17.48
N LEU A 445 -6.96 -5.25 17.86
CA LEU A 445 -8.05 -6.09 17.38
C LEU A 445 -8.22 -6.05 15.85
N SER A 446 -8.26 -4.85 15.26
CA SER A 446 -8.41 -4.69 13.80
C SER A 446 -7.25 -5.32 13.03
N THR A 447 -6.02 -5.20 13.53
CA THR A 447 -4.82 -5.83 12.98
C THR A 447 -4.88 -7.36 13.11
N SER A 448 -5.42 -7.87 14.21
CA SER A 448 -5.62 -9.32 14.44
C SER A 448 -6.59 -9.90 13.42
N ILE A 449 -7.75 -9.27 13.25
CA ILE A 449 -8.75 -9.66 12.25
C ILE A 449 -8.13 -9.63 10.84
N LEU A 450 -7.36 -8.59 10.53
CA LEU A 450 -6.66 -8.46 9.25
C LEU A 450 -5.69 -9.62 8.99
N LEU A 451 -4.80 -9.94 9.95
CA LEU A 451 -3.84 -11.05 9.82
C LEU A 451 -4.55 -12.40 9.66
N ASN A 452 -5.63 -12.64 10.39
CA ASN A 452 -6.37 -13.90 10.33
C ASN A 452 -7.12 -14.07 9.03
N VAL A 453 -7.72 -13.00 8.49
CA VAL A 453 -8.32 -13.03 7.15
C VAL A 453 -7.25 -13.35 6.09
N ILE A 454 -6.08 -12.70 6.15
CA ILE A 454 -4.99 -12.97 5.21
C ILE A 454 -4.50 -14.43 5.32
N ASN A 455 -4.34 -14.94 6.55
CA ASN A 455 -3.94 -16.32 6.79
C ASN A 455 -4.99 -17.33 6.30
N ALA A 456 -6.27 -17.04 6.51
CA ALA A 456 -7.38 -17.87 6.04
C ALA A 456 -7.39 -17.96 4.52
N MET A 457 -7.19 -16.83 3.83
CA MET A 457 -7.06 -16.83 2.37
C MET A 457 -5.86 -17.66 1.89
N ALA A 458 -4.71 -17.54 2.56
CA ALA A 458 -3.54 -18.35 2.23
C ALA A 458 -3.79 -19.86 2.43
N SER A 459 -4.59 -20.25 3.43
CA SER A 459 -4.92 -21.66 3.68
C SER A 459 -5.73 -22.32 2.56
N VAL A 460 -6.42 -21.53 1.74
CA VAL A 460 -7.17 -22.01 0.56
C VAL A 460 -6.43 -21.75 -0.75
N GLY A 461 -5.12 -21.47 -0.69
CA GLY A 461 -4.25 -21.30 -1.85
C GLY A 461 -4.27 -19.89 -2.47
N LEU A 462 -4.96 -18.92 -1.87
CA LEU A 462 -5.01 -17.55 -2.38
C LEU A 462 -3.81 -16.74 -1.90
N THR A 463 -3.10 -16.10 -2.82
CA THR A 463 -1.94 -15.26 -2.51
C THR A 463 -2.37 -13.82 -2.30
N PHE A 464 -2.01 -13.23 -1.15
CA PHE A 464 -2.22 -11.80 -0.92
C PHE A 464 -1.31 -10.98 -1.85
N LYS A 465 -1.91 -10.19 -2.74
CA LYS A 465 -1.18 -9.43 -3.77
C LYS A 465 -1.09 -7.94 -3.45
N ALA A 466 -2.14 -7.34 -2.92
CA ALA A 466 -2.17 -5.90 -2.65
C ALA A 466 -3.31 -5.48 -1.72
N SER A 467 -3.10 -4.36 -1.02
CA SER A 467 -4.15 -3.54 -0.44
C SER A 467 -4.29 -2.24 -1.24
N LEU A 468 -5.52 -1.84 -1.54
CA LEU A 468 -5.82 -0.58 -2.22
C LEU A 468 -6.91 0.19 -1.47
N ASN A 469 -6.63 1.44 -1.08
CA ASN A 469 -7.62 2.37 -0.57
C ASN A 469 -7.91 3.48 -1.61
N LEU A 470 -8.76 3.15 -2.58
CA LEU A 470 -9.11 4.03 -3.70
C LEU A 470 -10.38 4.85 -3.45
N ALA A 471 -11.06 4.66 -2.32
CA ALA A 471 -12.27 5.40 -2.02
C ALA A 471 -11.93 6.80 -1.47
N ARG A 472 -12.41 7.84 -2.16
CA ARG A 472 -12.30 9.22 -1.65
C ARG A 472 -13.25 9.48 -0.47
N HIS A 473 -14.32 8.70 -0.35
CA HIS A 473 -15.33 8.86 0.69
C HIS A 473 -14.89 8.32 2.06
N ARG A 474 -15.25 9.07 3.10
CA ARG A 474 -14.87 8.94 4.53
C ARG A 474 -15.28 7.63 5.23
N SER A 475 -15.90 6.68 4.54
CA SER A 475 -16.55 5.49 5.14
C SER A 475 -16.20 4.16 4.45
N CYS A 476 -15.18 4.16 3.60
CA CYS A 476 -14.61 2.96 2.99
C CYS A 476 -13.19 2.79 3.55
N MET A 477 -12.90 1.63 4.13
CA MET A 477 -11.52 1.24 4.44
C MET A 477 -10.87 0.59 3.21
N GLY A 478 -9.56 0.38 3.28
CA GLY A 478 -8.81 -0.35 2.26
C GLY A 478 -9.43 -1.70 1.94
N SER A 479 -9.25 -2.16 0.69
CA SER A 479 -9.66 -3.49 0.25
C SER A 479 -8.42 -4.31 -0.07
N LEU A 480 -8.42 -5.56 0.36
CA LEU A 480 -7.39 -6.53 0.05
C LEU A 480 -7.74 -7.25 -1.24
N PHE A 481 -6.74 -7.59 -2.02
CA PHE A 481 -6.88 -8.34 -3.27
C PHE A 481 -5.96 -9.55 -3.25
N PHE A 482 -6.53 -10.69 -3.63
CA PHE A 482 -5.88 -11.99 -3.66
C PHE A 482 -6.05 -12.61 -5.04
N GLN A 483 -5.10 -13.45 -5.44
CA GLN A 483 -5.14 -14.25 -6.66
C GLN A 483 -4.64 -15.66 -6.37
#